data_AF-A0AAV5PE03-F1
#
_entry.id   AF-A0AAV5PE03-F1
#
_cell.length_a   1.000
_cell.length_b   1.000
_cell.length_c   1.000
_cell.angle_alpha   90.00
_cell.angle_beta   90.00
_cell.angle_gamma   90.00
#
_symmetry.space_group_name_H-M   'P 1'
#
loop_
_entity.id
_entity.type
_entity.pdbx_description
1 polymer ?
#
loop_
_entity_poly.entity_id
_entity_poly.type
_entity_poly.pdbx_seq_one_letter_code
_entity_poly.pdbx_strand_id
1 'polypeptide(L)'
;MSSDKFPFPVAISRLSKGETSREPQNVRAIDWLLDQPGGPVVVVTPRRQFDGDSLQRLVARLGVLHSTWRGFSTVSLDGRRAVYAWPDRKHLHDLWGVEADALAVIEWNEEETAEWVGDGNPVQLFQGRTVQATSAAQAMDTAVPLPNGVGDILEYVAGMAAGYSTGLKWNEEDKLRADMMNRPERWTPITVEQVRAKCRELGMRPNDIDTVAGFLQRRRGGRRFVVRSPYRTFQFN
;
A
#
# COMPACT_ATOMS: atom_id res chain seq x y z
N MET A 1 10.18 -8.33 -13.90
CA MET A 1 10.51 -8.26 -12.46
C MET A 1 9.25 -7.83 -11.74
N SER A 2 8.40 -8.79 -11.39
CA SER A 2 7.13 -8.59 -10.69
C SER A 2 7.32 -9.11 -9.26
N SER A 3 6.78 -8.40 -8.27
CA SER A 3 6.67 -8.93 -6.91
C SER A 3 5.38 -9.73 -6.80
N ASP A 4 5.28 -10.67 -5.85
CA ASP A 4 4.06 -11.46 -5.64
C ASP A 4 2.81 -10.59 -5.36
N LYS A 5 3.00 -9.29 -5.06
CA LYS A 5 1.94 -8.33 -4.77
C LYS A 5 1.54 -7.44 -5.96
N PHE A 6 2.39 -7.31 -6.98
CA PHE A 6 2.08 -6.60 -8.22
C PHE A 6 2.38 -7.50 -9.43
N PRO A 7 1.36 -7.90 -10.22
CA PRO A 7 1.57 -8.78 -11.38
C PRO A 7 2.33 -8.12 -12.55
N PHE A 8 2.73 -6.85 -12.39
CA PHE A 8 3.43 -6.03 -13.37
C PHE A 8 4.67 -5.36 -12.72
N PRO A 9 5.62 -4.84 -13.53
CA PRO A 9 6.77 -4.12 -13.01
C PRO A 9 6.38 -2.85 -12.25
N VAL A 10 6.90 -2.71 -11.03
CA VAL A 10 6.69 -1.52 -10.19
C VAL A 10 8.03 -0.99 -9.70
N ALA A 11 8.21 0.33 -9.79
CA ALA A 11 9.34 1.03 -9.23
C ALA A 11 8.94 2.25 -8.41
N ILE A 12 9.81 2.63 -7.48
CA ILE A 12 9.74 3.89 -6.75
C ILE A 12 11.05 4.66 -6.95
N SER A 13 10.94 5.89 -7.44
CA SER A 13 12.07 6.81 -7.51
C SER A 13 12.15 7.62 -6.23
N ARG A 14 13.30 7.50 -5.55
CA ARG A 14 13.55 8.07 -4.23
C ARG A 14 14.56 9.20 -4.31
N LEU A 15 14.43 10.18 -3.41
CA LEU A 15 15.38 11.28 -3.34
C LEU A 15 16.70 10.78 -2.76
N SER A 16 17.82 11.04 -3.46
CA SER A 16 19.14 10.57 -3.04
C SER A 16 19.89 11.63 -2.24
N LYS A 17 20.79 11.18 -1.36
CA LYS A 17 21.62 12.09 -0.56
C LYS A 17 22.46 12.97 -1.47
N GLY A 18 22.32 14.29 -1.33
CA GLY A 18 23.04 15.29 -2.12
C GLY A 18 22.24 15.86 -3.29
N GLU A 19 21.05 15.34 -3.58
CA GLU A 19 20.14 15.96 -4.55
C GLU A 19 19.47 17.19 -3.93
N THR A 20 19.64 18.35 -4.58
CA THR A 20 19.06 19.63 -4.14
C THR A 20 17.74 19.95 -4.82
N SER A 21 17.34 19.16 -5.82
CA SER A 21 16.06 19.28 -6.53
C SER A 21 15.46 17.90 -6.80
N ARG A 22 14.16 17.87 -7.10
CA ARG A 22 13.43 16.65 -7.44
C ARG A 22 13.45 16.32 -8.94
N GLU A 23 14.09 17.14 -9.78
CA GLU A 23 14.17 16.84 -11.22
C GLU A 23 14.90 15.54 -11.54
N PRO A 24 16.08 15.25 -10.96
CA PRO A 24 16.73 13.96 -11.18
C PRO A 24 15.85 12.78 -10.74
N GLN A 25 15.07 12.94 -9.67
CA GLN A 25 14.12 11.94 -9.18
C GLN A 25 13.00 11.71 -10.20
N ASN A 26 12.42 12.78 -10.76
CA ASN A 26 11.41 12.70 -11.81
C ASN A 26 11.96 12.00 -13.06
N VAL A 27 13.13 12.40 -13.55
CA VAL A 27 13.77 11.84 -14.74
C VAL A 27 14.00 10.34 -14.58
N ARG A 28 14.54 9.89 -13.44
CA ARG A 28 14.73 8.46 -13.16
C ARG A 28 13.43 7.64 -13.26
N ALA A 29 12.33 8.16 -12.70
CA ALA A 29 11.04 7.48 -12.76
C ALA A 29 10.52 7.39 -14.20
N ILE A 30 10.65 8.48 -14.95
CA ILE A 30 10.20 8.57 -16.34
C ILE A 30 11.01 7.61 -17.23
N ASP A 31 12.33 7.66 -17.14
CA ASP A 31 13.22 6.83 -17.96
C ASP A 31 12.96 5.34 -17.69
N TRP A 32 12.90 4.95 -16.41
CA TRP A 32 12.59 3.57 -16.03
C TRP A 32 11.23 3.09 -16.57
N LEU A 33 10.21 3.96 -16.53
CA LEU A 33 8.86 3.62 -17.03
C LEU A 33 8.85 3.47 -18.56
N LEU A 34 9.53 4.36 -19.27
CA LEU A 34 9.58 4.33 -20.74
C LEU A 34 10.30 3.09 -21.28
N ASP A 35 11.25 2.55 -20.51
CA ASP A 35 11.92 1.28 -20.80
C ASP A 35 11.02 0.05 -20.58
N GLN A 36 9.89 0.18 -19.87
CA GLN A 36 8.95 -0.93 -19.70
C GLN A 36 8.09 -1.12 -20.96
N PRO A 37 7.83 -2.37 -21.39
CA PRO A 37 6.85 -2.65 -22.42
C PRO A 37 5.43 -2.33 -21.90
N GLY A 38 4.51 -1.97 -22.80
CA GLY A 38 3.12 -1.72 -22.45
C GLY A 38 2.45 -0.66 -23.30
N GLY A 39 1.20 -0.37 -22.94
CA GLY A 39 0.31 0.58 -23.58
C GLY A 39 0.72 2.05 -23.41
N PRO A 40 -0.23 2.98 -23.63
CA PRO A 40 0.03 4.41 -23.58
C PRO A 40 0.44 4.85 -22.17
N VAL A 41 1.13 5.98 -22.09
CA VAL A 41 1.61 6.53 -20.81
C VAL A 41 0.54 7.42 -20.20
N VAL A 42 0.32 7.27 -18.89
CA VAL A 42 -0.47 8.18 -18.07
C VAL A 42 0.40 8.77 -16.96
N VAL A 43 0.32 10.08 -16.77
CA VAL A 43 0.95 10.80 -15.67
C VAL A 43 -0.14 11.23 -14.71
N VAL A 44 -0.02 10.85 -13.44
CA VAL A 44 -0.95 11.18 -12.38
C VAL A 44 -0.27 12.10 -11.39
N THR A 45 -0.78 13.31 -11.19
CA THR A 45 -0.22 14.30 -10.26
C THR A 45 -1.25 14.72 -9.20
N PRO A 46 -0.85 15.31 -8.05
CA PRO A 46 -1.80 15.78 -7.05
C PRO A 46 -2.74 16.87 -7.58
N ARG A 47 -2.22 17.73 -8.44
CA ARG A 47 -2.89 18.92 -9.00
C ARG A 47 -2.47 19.15 -10.44
N ARG A 48 -3.27 19.93 -11.17
CA ARG A 48 -3.08 20.17 -12.60
C ARG A 48 -1.82 21.00 -12.90
N GLN A 49 -1.54 21.99 -12.05
CA GLN A 49 -0.29 22.75 -12.08
C GLN A 49 0.69 22.13 -11.10
N PHE A 50 1.88 21.79 -11.57
CA PHE A 50 2.91 21.16 -10.75
C PHE A 50 4.30 21.58 -11.23
N ASP A 51 5.26 21.50 -10.32
CA ASP A 51 6.66 21.79 -10.58
C ASP A 51 7.34 20.50 -11.04
N GLY A 52 8.14 20.54 -12.10
CA GLY A 52 8.57 19.31 -12.76
C GLY A 52 8.86 19.47 -14.24
N ASP A 53 9.96 20.08 -14.67
CA ASP A 53 10.26 20.32 -16.10
C ASP A 53 10.25 19.03 -16.91
N SER A 54 10.77 17.94 -16.34
CA SER A 54 10.75 16.62 -16.98
C SER A 54 9.33 16.03 -17.11
N LEU A 55 8.51 16.14 -16.06
CA LEU A 55 7.11 15.69 -16.08
C LEU A 55 6.24 16.54 -17.00
N GLN A 56 6.43 17.86 -17.01
CA GLN A 56 5.73 18.78 -17.92
C GLN A 56 6.06 18.45 -19.38
N ARG A 57 7.34 18.19 -19.69
CA ARG A 57 7.75 17.72 -21.02
C ARG A 57 7.13 16.37 -21.38
N LEU A 58 7.01 15.44 -20.44
CA LEU A 58 6.34 14.15 -20.68
C LEU A 58 4.85 14.34 -20.98
N VAL A 59 4.14 15.13 -20.16
CA VAL A 59 2.71 15.43 -20.34
C VAL A 59 2.43 16.15 -21.66
N ALA A 60 3.36 16.97 -22.15
CA ALA A 60 3.24 17.66 -23.44
C ALA A 60 3.39 16.74 -24.66
N ARG A 61 3.82 15.47 -24.49
CA ARG A 61 3.96 14.53 -25.62
C ARG A 61 2.60 14.04 -26.09
N LEU A 62 2.44 13.92 -27.42
CA LEU A 62 1.26 13.31 -28.03
C LEU A 62 1.06 11.88 -27.51
N GLY A 63 -0.19 11.54 -27.15
CA GLY A 63 -0.55 10.22 -26.65
C GLY A 63 -0.28 9.99 -25.15
N VAL A 64 0.27 10.98 -24.43
CA VAL A 64 0.38 10.93 -22.97
C VAL A 64 -0.89 11.51 -22.35
N LEU A 65 -1.51 10.77 -21.44
CA LEU A 65 -2.64 11.25 -20.66
C LEU A 65 -2.16 11.89 -19.37
N HIS A 66 -2.73 13.04 -19.01
CA HIS A 66 -2.50 13.65 -17.71
C HIS A 66 -3.78 13.61 -16.88
N SER A 67 -3.67 13.03 -15.68
CA SER A 67 -4.74 13.00 -14.69
C SER A 67 -4.27 13.63 -13.39
N THR A 68 -5.23 14.10 -12.60
CA THR A 68 -4.98 14.61 -11.26
C THR A 68 -5.69 13.74 -10.24
N TRP A 69 -5.23 13.66 -9.00
CA TRP A 69 -5.89 12.84 -7.95
C TRP A 69 -7.38 13.13 -7.80
N ARG A 70 -7.79 14.40 -7.97
CA ARG A 70 -9.20 14.76 -7.96
C ARG A 70 -9.91 14.11 -9.15
N GLY A 71 -10.86 13.21 -8.86
CA GLY A 71 -11.64 12.49 -9.86
C GLY A 71 -10.84 11.39 -10.58
N PHE A 72 -9.65 11.05 -10.07
CA PHE A 72 -8.88 9.93 -10.56
C PHE A 72 -9.55 8.61 -10.17
N SER A 73 -9.67 7.72 -11.15
CA SER A 73 -10.04 6.32 -10.93
C SER A 73 -8.84 5.46 -11.26
N THR A 74 -8.50 4.52 -10.37
CA THR A 74 -7.38 3.60 -10.55
C THR A 74 -7.56 2.66 -11.74
N VAL A 75 -8.82 2.38 -12.12
CA VAL A 75 -9.20 1.67 -13.37
C VAL A 75 -8.67 2.38 -14.62
N SER A 76 -8.40 3.69 -14.54
CA SER A 76 -7.78 4.41 -15.66
C SER A 76 -6.32 4.04 -15.90
N LEU A 77 -5.71 3.22 -15.03
CA LEU A 77 -4.36 2.69 -15.21
C LEU A 77 -4.33 1.37 -15.98
N ASP A 78 -5.47 0.71 -16.18
CA ASP A 78 -5.53 -0.63 -16.75
C ASP A 78 -4.96 -0.66 -18.18
N GLY A 79 -3.98 -1.54 -18.42
CA GLY A 79 -3.27 -1.65 -19.71
C GLY A 79 -2.47 -0.39 -20.09
N ARG A 80 -2.03 0.39 -19.09
CA ARG A 80 -1.23 1.60 -19.28
C ARG A 80 0.03 1.57 -18.44
N ARG A 81 1.02 2.33 -18.88
CA ARG A 81 2.24 2.62 -18.11
C ARG A 81 2.04 3.92 -17.35
N ALA A 82 2.18 3.89 -16.04
CA ALA A 82 1.79 5.00 -15.18
C ALA A 82 2.98 5.63 -14.44
N VAL A 83 3.13 6.95 -14.55
CA VAL A 83 3.91 7.74 -13.57
C VAL A 83 2.94 8.26 -12.52
N TYR A 84 3.15 7.91 -11.25
CA TYR A 84 2.34 8.39 -10.14
C TYR A 84 3.17 9.31 -9.24
N ALA A 85 2.91 10.61 -9.33
CA ALA A 85 3.73 11.62 -8.70
C ALA A 85 3.27 11.94 -7.28
N TRP A 86 4.23 11.87 -6.35
CA TRP A 86 4.15 12.39 -4.98
C TRP A 86 2.95 11.90 -4.16
N PRO A 87 2.60 10.60 -4.19
CA PRO A 87 1.45 10.09 -3.47
C PRO A 87 1.61 10.24 -1.97
N ASP A 88 0.53 10.65 -1.30
CA ASP A 88 0.39 10.44 0.14
C ASP A 88 0.06 8.96 0.43
N ARG A 89 0.01 8.60 1.72
CA ARG A 89 -0.31 7.23 2.15
C ARG A 89 -1.61 6.70 1.55
N LYS A 90 -2.67 7.52 1.49
CA LYS A 90 -3.97 7.10 0.96
C LYS A 90 -3.86 6.78 -0.53
N HIS A 91 -3.21 7.64 -1.31
CA HIS A 91 -3.08 7.44 -2.75
C HIS A 91 -2.13 6.29 -3.11
N LEU A 92 -1.12 6.00 -2.28
CA LEU A 92 -0.32 4.77 -2.39
C LEU A 92 -1.17 3.52 -2.19
N HIS A 93 -2.12 3.57 -1.24
CA HIS A 93 -2.99 2.45 -0.96
C HIS A 93 -3.97 2.15 -2.10
N ASP A 94 -4.41 3.19 -2.80
CA ASP A 94 -5.30 3.03 -3.96
C ASP A 94 -4.61 2.30 -5.14
N LEU A 95 -3.28 2.22 -5.15
CA LEU A 95 -2.51 1.51 -6.18
C LEU A 95 -2.47 -0.01 -6.01
N TRP A 96 -2.94 -0.56 -4.89
CA TRP A 96 -2.98 -2.02 -4.70
C TRP A 96 -4.08 -2.65 -5.55
N GLY A 97 -3.72 -3.65 -6.36
CA GLY A 97 -4.67 -4.40 -7.20
C GLY A 97 -5.07 -3.71 -8.50
N VAL A 98 -4.34 -2.67 -8.93
CA VAL A 98 -4.49 -2.11 -10.28
C VAL A 98 -3.94 -3.07 -11.33
N GLU A 99 -4.38 -2.97 -12.59
CA GLU A 99 -3.89 -3.81 -13.69
C GLU A 99 -3.09 -2.97 -14.72
N ALA A 100 -2.17 -2.16 -14.21
CA ALA A 100 -1.27 -1.39 -15.05
C ALA A 100 -0.25 -2.29 -15.77
N ASP A 101 0.27 -1.84 -16.92
CA ASP A 101 1.37 -2.53 -17.60
C ASP A 101 2.71 -2.26 -16.91
N ALA A 102 2.86 -1.07 -16.30
CA ALA A 102 3.97 -0.71 -15.42
C ALA A 102 3.60 0.49 -14.55
N LEU A 103 4.20 0.59 -13.37
CA LEU A 103 3.97 1.71 -12.43
C LEU A 103 5.29 2.26 -11.90
N ALA A 104 5.53 3.56 -12.11
CA ALA A 104 6.64 4.31 -11.53
C ALA A 104 6.10 5.35 -10.54
N VAL A 105 6.38 5.16 -9.26
CA VAL A 105 6.01 6.09 -8.19
C VAL A 105 7.15 7.09 -7.94
N ILE A 106 6.84 8.38 -7.84
CA ILE A 106 7.82 9.41 -7.43
C ILE A 106 7.58 9.74 -5.95
N GLU A 107 8.47 9.29 -5.08
CA GLU A 107 8.34 9.45 -3.63
C GLU A 107 8.33 10.93 -3.22
N TRP A 108 7.35 11.33 -2.40
CA TRP A 108 7.39 12.64 -1.75
C TRP A 108 8.00 12.56 -0.34
N ASN A 109 7.51 11.62 0.46
CA ASN A 109 7.89 11.44 1.86
C ASN A 109 8.23 9.96 2.13
N GLU A 110 9.39 9.72 2.75
CA GLU A 110 9.82 8.39 3.17
C GLU A 110 8.88 7.76 4.20
N GLU A 111 8.34 8.54 5.15
CA GLU A 111 7.41 8.02 6.16
C GLU A 111 6.12 7.47 5.53
N GLU A 112 5.62 8.13 4.48
CA GLU A 112 4.38 7.73 3.80
C GLU A 112 4.58 6.52 2.89
N THR A 113 5.80 6.34 2.37
CA THR A 113 6.13 5.28 1.41
C THR A 113 6.82 4.08 2.05
N ALA A 114 7.39 4.18 3.25
CA ALA A 114 8.15 3.11 3.90
C ALA A 114 7.34 1.81 4.01
N GLU A 115 6.08 1.90 4.43
CA GLU A 115 5.20 0.73 4.52
C GLU A 115 4.87 0.15 3.14
N TRP A 116 4.59 1.01 2.16
CA TRP A 116 4.29 0.58 0.79
C TRP A 116 5.50 -0.09 0.11
N VAL A 117 6.71 0.44 0.34
CA VAL A 117 7.96 -0.15 -0.14
C VAL A 117 8.26 -1.48 0.57
N GLY A 118 8.06 -1.54 1.89
CA GLY A 118 8.24 -2.78 2.65
C GLY A 118 7.28 -3.89 2.21
N ASP A 119 6.04 -3.53 1.90
CA ASP A 119 4.98 -4.49 1.58
C ASP A 119 4.99 -4.89 0.10
N GLY A 120 5.25 -3.93 -0.79
CA GLY A 120 5.19 -4.13 -2.24
C GLY A 120 6.49 -4.56 -2.85
N ASN A 121 7.59 -4.28 -2.13
CA ASN A 121 8.97 -4.50 -2.53
C ASN A 121 9.21 -4.09 -4.00
N PRO A 122 8.91 -2.84 -4.36
CA PRO A 122 9.13 -2.32 -5.71
C PRO A 122 10.63 -2.19 -5.98
N VAL A 123 11.01 -2.09 -7.26
CA VAL A 123 12.35 -1.66 -7.64
C VAL A 123 12.59 -0.25 -7.10
N GLN A 124 13.67 -0.02 -6.35
CA GLN A 124 13.97 1.31 -5.80
C GLN A 124 15.05 1.99 -6.63
N LEU A 125 14.74 3.17 -7.17
CA LEU A 125 15.61 3.95 -8.04
C LEU A 125 16.25 5.10 -7.26
N PHE A 126 17.58 5.07 -7.13
CA PHE A 126 18.40 6.11 -6.54
C PHE A 126 19.38 6.68 -7.58
N GLN A 127 20.07 7.77 -7.24
CA GLN A 127 21.13 8.32 -8.05
C GLN A 127 22.28 7.32 -8.19
N GLY A 128 22.52 6.84 -9.42
CA GLY A 128 23.61 5.91 -9.73
C GLY A 128 23.44 4.49 -9.16
N ARG A 129 22.29 4.18 -8.55
CA ARG A 129 22.02 2.87 -7.95
C ARG A 129 20.56 2.49 -8.10
N THR A 130 20.32 1.27 -8.56
CA THR A 130 19.00 0.64 -8.55
C THR A 130 19.03 -0.57 -7.61
N VAL A 131 18.10 -0.62 -6.67
CA VAL A 131 17.87 -1.79 -5.80
C VAL A 131 16.74 -2.59 -6.42
N GLN A 132 17.03 -3.83 -6.83
CA GLN A 132 16.03 -4.72 -7.42
C GLN A 132 15.06 -5.24 -6.36
N ALA A 133 13.83 -5.56 -6.78
CA ALA A 133 12.86 -6.24 -5.94
C ALA A 133 13.41 -7.63 -5.55
N THR A 134 13.61 -7.87 -4.26
CA THR A 134 14.06 -9.19 -3.74
C THR A 134 12.89 -10.19 -3.75
N SER A 135 12.99 -11.32 -4.42
CA SER A 135 11.91 -12.34 -4.37
C SER A 135 11.62 -12.78 -2.93
N ALA A 136 10.33 -12.86 -2.57
CA ALA A 136 9.83 -13.14 -1.22
C ALA A 136 10.33 -14.46 -0.59
N ALA A 137 10.97 -15.33 -1.37
CA ALA A 137 11.57 -16.59 -0.93
C ALA A 137 12.68 -16.43 0.14
N GLN A 138 13.24 -15.23 0.34
CA GLN A 138 14.28 -15.01 1.35
C GLN A 138 13.76 -14.46 2.70
N ALA A 139 12.45 -14.19 2.84
CA ALA A 139 11.83 -13.69 4.08
C ALA A 139 10.93 -14.74 4.76
N MET A 140 11.06 -16.02 4.38
CA MET A 140 10.16 -17.09 4.84
C MET A 140 10.51 -17.72 6.18
N ASP A 141 11.53 -17.25 6.90
CA ASP A 141 11.94 -17.86 8.16
C ASP A 141 11.80 -16.85 9.30
N THR A 142 11.03 -17.22 10.34
CA THR A 142 10.80 -16.53 11.64
C THR A 142 9.47 -15.77 11.86
N ALA A 143 8.37 -16.14 11.21
CA ALA A 143 7.05 -15.74 11.72
C ALA A 143 6.71 -16.59 12.96
N VAL A 144 7.03 -16.08 14.16
CA VAL A 144 6.56 -16.67 15.42
C VAL A 144 5.02 -16.63 15.42
N PRO A 145 4.32 -17.76 15.63
CA PRO A 145 2.86 -17.79 15.63
C PRO A 145 2.31 -16.83 16.69
N LEU A 146 1.28 -16.06 16.31
CA LEU A 146 0.67 -15.10 17.23
C LEU A 146 0.01 -15.86 18.40
N PRO A 147 0.24 -15.44 19.65
CA PRO A 147 -0.33 -16.10 20.81
C PRO A 147 -1.86 -15.93 20.88
N ASN A 148 -2.48 -16.72 21.75
CA ASN A 148 -3.88 -16.57 22.20
C ASN A 148 -4.95 -16.69 21.10
N GLY A 149 -4.66 -17.41 20.01
CA GLY A 149 -5.62 -17.63 18.91
C GLY A 149 -5.82 -16.40 18.03
N VAL A 150 -5.00 -15.35 18.16
CA VAL A 150 -5.13 -14.15 17.32
C VAL A 150 -4.78 -14.44 15.87
N GLY A 151 -3.88 -15.40 15.61
CA GLY A 151 -3.64 -15.89 14.24
C GLY A 151 -4.94 -16.34 13.56
N ASP A 152 -5.72 -17.19 14.24
CA ASP A 152 -6.97 -17.74 13.73
C ASP A 152 -8.04 -16.65 13.51
N ILE A 153 -8.09 -15.65 14.40
CA ILE A 153 -9.00 -14.50 14.24
C ILE A 153 -8.61 -13.68 13.00
N LEU A 154 -7.32 -13.41 12.82
CA LEU A 154 -6.84 -12.66 11.65
C LEU A 154 -7.06 -13.47 10.35
N GLU A 155 -6.91 -14.79 10.39
CA GLU A 155 -7.23 -15.70 9.28
C GLU A 155 -8.71 -15.63 8.91
N TYR A 156 -9.61 -15.70 9.90
CA TYR A 156 -11.04 -15.51 9.67
C TYR A 156 -11.34 -14.13 9.07
N VAL A 157 -10.79 -13.06 9.64
CA VAL A 157 -11.00 -11.68 9.17
C VAL A 157 -10.46 -11.50 7.74
N ALA A 158 -9.31 -12.08 7.42
CA ALA A 158 -8.74 -12.06 6.08
C ALA A 158 -9.61 -12.81 5.07
N GLY A 159 -10.12 -13.99 5.44
CA GLY A 159 -11.05 -14.76 4.61
C GLY A 159 -12.34 -13.97 4.31
N MET A 160 -12.89 -13.28 5.32
CA MET A 160 -14.05 -12.42 5.12
C MET A 160 -13.73 -11.22 4.22
N ALA A 161 -12.60 -10.55 4.41
CA ALA A 161 -12.18 -9.43 3.58
C ALA A 161 -11.97 -9.85 2.11
N ALA A 162 -11.39 -11.03 1.86
CA ALA A 162 -11.22 -11.58 0.52
C ALA A 162 -12.55 -11.97 -0.14
N GLY A 163 -13.52 -12.45 0.64
CA GLY A 163 -14.87 -12.80 0.17
C GLY A 163 -15.72 -11.60 -0.26
N TYR A 164 -15.31 -10.37 0.05
CA TYR A 164 -16.01 -9.15 -0.31
C TYR A 164 -15.23 -8.34 -1.35
N SER A 165 -15.89 -7.92 -2.43
CA SER A 165 -15.26 -7.11 -3.49
C SER A 165 -14.69 -5.78 -3.00
N THR A 166 -15.23 -5.22 -1.92
CA THR A 166 -14.84 -3.94 -1.33
C THR A 166 -13.82 -4.04 -0.19
N GLY A 167 -13.36 -5.23 0.19
CA GLY A 167 -12.50 -5.44 1.35
C GLY A 167 -13.28 -5.64 2.66
N LEU A 168 -12.62 -5.36 3.80
CA LEU A 168 -13.18 -5.59 5.13
C LEU A 168 -14.47 -4.79 5.34
N LYS A 169 -15.56 -5.47 5.68
CA LYS A 169 -16.86 -4.83 5.92
C LYS A 169 -16.99 -4.36 7.37
N TRP A 170 -17.80 -3.31 7.55
CA TRP A 170 -18.08 -2.67 8.83
C TRP A 170 -18.54 -3.65 9.94
N ASN A 171 -19.21 -4.75 9.59
CA ASN A 171 -19.69 -5.76 10.55
C ASN A 171 -18.53 -6.60 11.11
N GLU A 172 -17.55 -6.94 10.27
CA GLU A 172 -16.34 -7.64 10.70
C GLU A 172 -15.43 -6.72 11.51
N GLU A 173 -15.37 -5.42 11.15
CA GLU A 173 -14.73 -4.40 12.00
C GLU A 173 -15.37 -4.28 13.39
N ASP A 174 -16.70 -4.32 13.48
CA ASP A 174 -17.43 -4.25 14.75
C ASP A 174 -17.16 -5.49 15.62
N LYS A 175 -17.15 -6.70 15.04
CA LYS A 175 -16.79 -7.94 15.74
C LYS A 175 -15.36 -7.91 16.26
N LEU A 176 -14.41 -7.46 15.44
CA LEU A 176 -13.01 -7.34 15.84
C LEU A 176 -12.83 -6.34 16.98
N ARG A 177 -13.48 -5.18 16.90
CA ARG A 177 -13.48 -4.20 18.00
C ARG A 177 -14.12 -4.74 19.27
N ALA A 178 -15.20 -5.51 19.15
CA ALA A 178 -15.85 -6.16 20.29
C ALA A 178 -14.91 -7.17 20.96
N ASP A 179 -14.24 -8.02 20.18
CA ASP A 179 -13.30 -9.00 20.72
C ASP A 179 -12.14 -8.33 21.46
N MET A 180 -11.53 -7.30 20.87
CA MET A 180 -10.48 -6.51 21.52
C MET A 180 -10.93 -5.82 22.82
N MET A 181 -12.23 -5.57 22.98
CA MET A 181 -12.81 -5.01 24.20
C MET A 181 -13.15 -6.08 25.24
N ASN A 182 -13.68 -7.21 24.78
CA ASN A 182 -14.24 -8.26 25.63
C ASN A 182 -13.19 -9.30 26.05
N ARG A 183 -12.11 -9.43 25.30
CA ARG A 183 -10.96 -10.33 25.54
C ARG A 183 -9.64 -9.56 25.48
N PRO A 184 -9.44 -8.50 26.27
CA PRO A 184 -8.23 -7.68 26.18
C PRO A 184 -6.93 -8.47 26.40
N GLU A 185 -6.97 -9.48 27.26
CA GLU A 185 -5.85 -10.39 27.57
C GLU A 185 -5.29 -11.07 26.31
N ARG A 186 -6.14 -11.34 25.31
CA ARG A 186 -5.76 -11.95 24.04
C ARG A 186 -4.85 -11.02 23.23
N TRP A 187 -5.14 -9.72 23.26
CA TRP A 187 -4.52 -8.69 22.41
C TRP A 187 -3.38 -7.92 23.08
N THR A 188 -3.34 -7.89 24.42
CA THR A 188 -2.29 -7.20 25.19
C THR A 188 -0.85 -7.59 24.83
N PRO A 189 -0.49 -8.87 24.64
CA PRO A 189 0.90 -9.24 24.35
C PRO A 189 1.31 -8.98 22.89
N ILE A 190 0.39 -8.56 22.03
CA ILE A 190 0.60 -8.48 20.58
C ILE A 190 0.95 -7.06 20.17
N THR A 191 1.98 -6.93 19.32
CA THR A 191 2.38 -5.65 18.76
C THR A 191 1.59 -5.29 17.50
N VAL A 192 1.56 -4.00 17.16
CA VAL A 192 0.88 -3.56 15.93
C VAL A 192 1.58 -4.13 14.71
N GLU A 193 2.90 -4.23 14.78
CA GLU A 193 3.79 -4.76 13.75
C GLU A 193 3.54 -6.26 13.53
N GLN A 194 3.32 -7.02 14.61
CA GLN A 194 2.94 -8.44 14.56
C GLN A 194 1.59 -8.65 13.85
N VAL A 195 0.59 -7.83 14.16
CA VAL A 195 -0.71 -7.87 13.47
C VAL A 195 -0.55 -7.50 11.99
N ARG A 196 0.18 -6.42 11.69
CA ARG A 196 0.45 -6.02 10.30
C ARG A 196 1.13 -7.14 9.51
N ALA A 197 2.17 -7.75 10.08
CA ALA A 197 2.89 -8.86 9.46
C ALA A 197 1.97 -10.05 9.16
N LYS A 198 1.17 -10.51 10.14
CA LYS A 198 0.24 -11.63 9.91
C LYS A 198 -0.85 -11.28 8.91
N CYS A 199 -1.45 -10.09 8.95
CA CYS A 199 -2.44 -9.70 7.94
C CYS A 199 -1.85 -9.65 6.52
N ARG A 200 -0.57 -9.30 6.35
CA ARG A 200 0.13 -9.32 5.05
C ARG A 200 0.40 -10.73 4.54
N GLU A 201 0.82 -11.62 5.44
CA GLU A 201 0.98 -13.06 5.18
C GLU A 201 -0.34 -13.64 4.64
N LEU A 202 -1.46 -13.21 5.22
CA LEU A 202 -2.81 -13.61 4.81
C LEU A 202 -3.33 -12.90 3.54
N GLY A 203 -2.51 -12.09 2.89
CA GLY A 203 -2.86 -11.42 1.64
C GLY A 203 -3.93 -10.33 1.78
N MET A 204 -4.15 -9.79 2.98
CA MET A 204 -5.13 -8.72 3.18
C MET A 204 -4.73 -7.45 2.43
N ARG A 205 -5.74 -6.65 2.02
CA ARG A 205 -5.51 -5.36 1.38
C ARG A 205 -4.91 -4.37 2.39
N PRO A 206 -4.01 -3.45 2.00
CA PRO A 206 -3.38 -2.53 2.94
C PRO A 206 -4.34 -1.60 3.68
N ASN A 207 -5.47 -1.21 3.08
CA ASN A 207 -6.53 -0.48 3.79
C ASN A 207 -7.17 -1.31 4.92
N ASP A 208 -7.35 -2.62 4.70
CA ASP A 208 -7.88 -3.52 5.72
C ASP A 208 -6.84 -3.76 6.82
N ILE A 209 -5.56 -3.93 6.44
CA ILE A 209 -4.43 -4.03 7.37
C ILE A 209 -4.37 -2.78 8.27
N ASP A 210 -4.43 -1.58 7.70
CA ASP A 210 -4.42 -0.32 8.44
C ASP A 210 -5.62 -0.18 9.38
N THR A 211 -6.79 -0.66 8.94
CA THR A 211 -8.00 -0.66 9.76
C THR A 211 -7.83 -1.56 10.99
N VAL A 212 -7.38 -2.81 10.78
CA VAL A 212 -7.13 -3.79 11.85
C VAL A 212 -6.02 -3.30 12.80
N ALA A 213 -4.88 -2.87 12.26
CA ALA A 213 -3.74 -2.35 13.01
C ALA A 213 -4.13 -1.10 13.81
N GLY A 214 -4.94 -0.21 13.21
CA GLY A 214 -5.46 0.99 13.86
C GLY A 214 -6.40 0.70 15.01
N PHE A 215 -7.17 -0.39 14.98
CA PHE A 215 -7.93 -0.84 16.16
C PHE A 215 -6.96 -1.25 17.29
N LEU A 216 -5.99 -2.11 17.02
CA LEU A 216 -5.06 -2.53 18.08
C LEU A 216 -4.30 -1.33 18.67
N GLN A 217 -3.82 -0.42 17.83
CA GLN A 217 -3.13 0.79 18.29
C GLN A 217 -4.01 1.65 19.21
N ARG A 218 -5.26 1.91 18.80
CA ARG A 218 -6.22 2.65 19.64
C ARG A 218 -6.52 1.94 20.96
N ARG A 219 -6.63 0.61 20.93
CA ARG A 219 -6.89 -0.21 22.13
C ARG A 219 -5.72 -0.15 23.11
N ARG A 220 -4.48 -0.20 22.63
CA ARG A 220 -3.26 -0.02 23.42
C ARG A 220 -3.14 1.38 24.00
N GLY A 221 -3.63 2.39 23.28
CA GLY A 221 -3.78 3.77 23.79
C GLY A 221 -4.95 3.97 24.76
N GLY A 222 -5.59 2.91 25.26
CA GLY A 222 -6.67 2.98 26.25
C GLY A 222 -8.03 3.45 25.71
N ARG A 223 -8.19 3.61 24.39
CA ARG A 223 -9.47 4.03 23.81
C ARG A 223 -10.49 2.88 23.84
N ARG A 224 -11.75 3.23 24.13
CA ARG A 224 -12.90 2.33 23.98
C ARG A 224 -13.50 2.49 22.59
N PHE A 225 -14.01 1.39 22.03
CA PHE A 225 -14.75 1.44 20.78
C PHE A 225 -16.24 1.61 21.02
N VAL A 226 -16.88 2.30 20.08
CA VAL A 226 -18.34 2.25 19.93
C VAL A 226 -18.63 1.12 18.96
N VAL A 227 -19.21 0.04 19.48
CA VAL A 227 -19.62 -1.13 18.71
C VAL A 227 -21.16 -1.15 18.67
N ARG A 228 -21.74 -1.48 17.52
CA ARG A 228 -23.21 -1.57 17.39
C ARG A 228 -23.76 -2.66 18.30
N SER A 229 -24.98 -2.43 18.82
CA SER A 229 -25.67 -3.29 19.78
C SER A 229 -25.55 -4.81 19.52
N PRO A 230 -25.78 -5.34 18.29
CA PRO A 230 -25.74 -6.79 18.06
C PRO A 230 -24.35 -7.41 18.26
N TYR A 231 -23.27 -6.63 18.20
CA TYR A 231 -21.90 -7.14 18.32
C TYR A 231 -21.23 -6.75 19.64
N ARG A 232 -21.90 -5.99 20.53
CA ARG A 232 -21.26 -5.42 21.72
C ARG A 232 -20.62 -6.47 22.64
N THR A 233 -21.23 -7.64 22.75
CA THR A 233 -20.76 -8.76 23.57
C THR A 233 -20.06 -9.85 22.75
N PHE A 234 -19.82 -9.60 21.47
CA PHE A 234 -19.21 -10.58 20.57
C PHE A 234 -17.76 -10.88 20.99
N GLN A 235 -17.39 -12.15 20.85
CA GLN A 235 -16.05 -12.68 21.06
C GLN A 235 -15.82 -13.77 20.01
N PHE A 236 -14.64 -13.80 19.41
CA PHE A 236 -14.22 -14.94 18.60
C PHE A 236 -13.85 -16.10 19.52
N ASN A 237 -14.27 -17.31 19.15
CA ASN A 237 -13.98 -18.54 19.86
C ASN A 237 -12.51 -18.92 19.68
#